data_AF-D7CMD5-F1
#
_entry.id   AF-D7CMD5-F1
#
_cell.length_a   1.000
_cell.length_b   1.000
_cell.length_c   1.000
_cell.angle_alpha   90.00
_cell.angle_beta   90.00
_cell.angle_gamma   90.00
#
_symmetry.space_group_name_H-M   'P 1'
#
loop_
_entity.id
_entity.type
_entity.pdbx_description
1 polymer ?
#
loop_
_entity_poly.entity_id
_entity_poly.type
_entity_poly.pdbx_seq_one_letter_code
_entity_poly.pdbx_strand_id
1 'polypeptide(L)'
;MRETLGWGLRLFVIHLFFIFIVWLASYFPGLDLLFSLTYLWVIWQAGVRIGHQPVRWELKTLLAGIVAQSPGFFLTVANIKYYWGTGIVSGDYTFAFELWHTPALPWLSLFSFPVYDGFKSYFLALFLLSPLYLALLLMAGYRARRWTETSPREGLKQA
;
A
#
# COMPACT_ATOMS: atom_id res chain seq x y z
N MET A 1 -17.05 -9.11 -10.32
CA MET A 1 -15.91 -8.42 -10.97
C MET A 1 -16.07 -6.90 -11.01
N ARG A 2 -17.20 -6.34 -11.48
CA ARG A 2 -17.41 -4.88 -11.58
C ARG A 2 -17.20 -4.13 -10.24
N GLU A 3 -17.76 -4.63 -9.14
CA GLU A 3 -17.56 -4.03 -7.81
C GLU A 3 -16.11 -4.09 -7.33
N THR A 4 -15.43 -5.21 -7.59
CA THR A 4 -14.02 -5.42 -7.25
C THR A 4 -13.12 -4.44 -8.00
N LEU A 5 -13.36 -4.30 -9.30
CA LEU A 5 -12.66 -3.33 -10.14
C LEU A 5 -12.93 -1.90 -9.66
N GLY A 6 -14.17 -1.61 -9.23
CA GLY A 6 -14.53 -0.34 -8.61
C GLY A 6 -13.73 -0.04 -7.35
N TRP A 7 -13.53 -1.01 -6.46
CA TRP A 7 -12.67 -0.85 -5.29
C TRP A 7 -11.21 -0.61 -5.66
N GLY A 8 -10.68 -1.40 -6.60
CA GLY A 8 -9.30 -1.22 -7.08
C GLY A 8 -9.06 0.16 -7.68
N LEU A 9 -9.97 0.63 -8.54
CA LEU A 9 -9.87 1.97 -9.13
C LEU A 9 -10.02 3.09 -8.10
N ARG A 10 -10.91 2.94 -7.12
CA ARG A 10 -11.04 3.92 -6.01
C ARG A 10 -9.74 4.01 -5.22
N LEU A 11 -9.16 2.88 -4.86
CA LEU A 11 -7.88 2.82 -4.15
C LEU A 11 -6.72 3.37 -4.98
N PHE A 12 -6.72 3.10 -6.29
CA PHE A 12 -5.76 3.69 -7.23
C PHE A 12 -5.83 5.23 -7.23
N VAL A 13 -7.04 5.78 -7.36
CA VAL A 13 -7.25 7.25 -7.35
C VAL A 13 -6.85 7.84 -6.00
N ILE A 14 -7.25 7.21 -4.89
CA ILE A 14 -6.83 7.62 -3.53
C ILE A 14 -5.31 7.64 -3.44
N HIS A 15 -4.63 6.61 -3.93
CA HIS A 15 -3.19 6.52 -3.92
C HIS A 15 -2.54 7.68 -4.68
N LEU A 16 -3.02 8.02 -5.88
CA LEU A 16 -2.56 9.18 -6.63
C LEU A 16 -2.73 10.49 -5.85
N PHE A 17 -3.89 10.70 -5.21
CA PHE A 17 -4.09 11.88 -4.37
C PHE A 17 -3.08 11.93 -3.22
N PHE A 18 -2.82 10.81 -2.56
CA PHE A 18 -1.84 10.77 -1.47
C PHE A 18 -0.39 10.95 -1.95
N ILE A 19 -0.05 10.58 -3.18
CA ILE A 19 1.25 10.95 -3.77
C ILE A 19 1.39 12.47 -3.74
N PHE A 20 0.42 13.21 -4.27
CA PHE A 20 0.48 14.67 -4.30
C PHE A 20 0.43 15.32 -2.92
N ILE A 21 -0.45 14.85 -2.04
CA ILE A 21 -0.61 15.44 -0.70
C ILE A 21 0.65 15.20 0.14
N VAL A 22 1.18 13.98 0.17
CA VAL A 22 2.41 13.67 0.93
C VAL A 22 3.62 14.37 0.32
N TRP A 23 3.71 14.44 -1.01
CA TRP A 23 4.75 15.22 -1.67
C TRP A 23 4.70 16.70 -1.29
N LEU A 24 3.53 17.34 -1.37
CA LEU A 24 3.35 18.75 -0.98
C LEU A 24 3.60 18.94 0.52
N ALA A 25 3.25 17.95 1.34
CA ALA A 25 3.47 17.97 2.77
C ALA A 25 4.96 17.94 3.14
N SER A 26 5.82 17.36 2.29
CA SER A 26 7.27 17.25 2.55
C SER A 26 7.98 18.61 2.65
N TYR A 27 7.36 19.69 2.15
CA TYR A 27 7.84 21.06 2.33
C TYR A 27 7.62 21.60 3.75
N PHE A 28 6.83 20.90 4.59
CA PHE A 28 6.52 21.28 5.97
C PHE A 28 6.98 20.19 6.94
N PRO A 29 7.82 20.50 7.93
CA PRO A 29 8.35 19.49 8.84
C PRO A 29 7.26 18.68 9.55
N GLY A 30 7.27 17.35 9.36
CA GLY A 30 6.39 16.38 10.03
C GLY A 30 4.97 16.27 9.47
N LEU A 31 4.56 17.15 8.54
CA LEU A 31 3.23 17.11 7.92
C LEU A 31 3.08 15.90 6.99
N ASP A 32 4.16 15.54 6.31
CA ASP A 32 4.29 14.38 5.43
C ASP A 32 4.04 13.07 6.18
N LEU A 33 4.59 12.93 7.39
CA LEU A 33 4.37 11.78 8.25
C LEU A 33 2.91 11.69 8.70
N LEU A 34 2.27 12.82 9.05
CA LEU A 34 0.85 12.86 9.42
C LEU A 34 -0.05 12.40 8.26
N PHE A 35 0.20 12.89 7.04
CA PHE A 35 -0.55 12.46 5.87
C PHE A 35 -0.25 11.01 5.47
N SER A 36 0.99 10.56 5.66
CA SER A 36 1.35 9.16 5.47
C SER A 36 0.63 8.23 6.46
N LEU A 37 0.50 8.63 7.73
CA LEU A 37 -0.31 7.91 8.72
C LEU A 37 -1.79 7.88 8.31
N THR A 38 -2.31 9.00 7.83
CA THR A 38 -3.69 9.11 7.33
C THR A 38 -3.90 8.18 6.13
N TYR A 39 -2.92 8.07 5.24
CA TYR A 39 -2.95 7.14 4.12
C TYR A 39 -3.07 5.68 4.57
N LEU A 40 -2.24 5.25 5.52
CA LEU A 40 -2.33 3.89 6.11
C LEU A 40 -3.69 3.64 6.74
N TRP A 41 -4.24 4.63 7.46
CA TRP A 41 -5.57 4.53 8.05
C TRP A 41 -6.66 4.39 6.97
N VAL A 42 -6.60 5.15 5.88
CA VAL A 42 -7.55 5.04 4.76
C VAL A 42 -7.49 3.65 4.11
N ILE A 43 -6.29 3.11 3.87
CA ILE A 43 -6.12 1.75 3.35
C ILE A 43 -6.75 0.73 4.30
N TRP A 44 -6.47 0.87 5.60
CA TRP A 44 -7.02 0.00 6.63
C TRP A 44 -8.56 0.03 6.61
N GLN A 45 -9.17 1.21 6.60
CA GLN A 45 -10.63 1.34 6.53
C GLN A 45 -11.20 0.72 5.25
N ALA A 46 -10.51 0.85 4.12
CA ALA A 46 -10.93 0.19 2.89
C ALA A 46 -10.87 -1.34 3.01
N GLY A 47 -9.80 -1.90 3.58
CA GLY A 47 -9.69 -3.33 3.85
C GLY A 47 -10.78 -3.84 4.78
N VAL A 48 -11.09 -3.11 5.86
CA VAL A 48 -12.23 -3.41 6.76
C VAL A 48 -13.55 -3.43 5.98
N ARG A 49 -13.81 -2.44 5.13
CA ARG A 49 -15.06 -2.35 4.34
C ARG A 49 -15.18 -3.50 3.33
N ILE A 50 -14.09 -3.90 2.68
CA ILE A 50 -14.09 -5.04 1.77
C ILE A 50 -14.28 -6.34 2.55
N GLY A 51 -13.64 -6.47 3.73
CA GLY A 51 -13.75 -7.62 4.61
C GLY A 51 -15.17 -7.93 5.06
N HIS A 52 -16.00 -6.92 5.31
CA HIS A 52 -17.42 -7.12 5.66
C HIS A 52 -18.30 -7.63 4.50
N GLN A 53 -17.80 -7.68 3.26
CA GLN A 53 -18.59 -8.20 2.14
C GLN A 53 -18.73 -9.72 2.24
N PRO A 54 -19.93 -10.29 2.08
CA PRO A 54 -20.23 -11.67 2.45
C PRO A 54 -19.48 -12.74 1.64
N VAL A 55 -19.18 -12.48 0.36
CA VAL A 55 -18.66 -13.50 -0.57
C VAL A 55 -17.29 -13.13 -1.13
N ARG A 56 -16.34 -14.07 -1.02
CA ARG A 56 -14.98 -14.04 -1.60
C ARG A 56 -14.23 -12.74 -1.32
N TRP A 57 -14.31 -12.25 -0.09
CA TRP A 57 -13.73 -10.96 0.28
C TRP A 57 -12.20 -10.97 0.15
N GLU A 58 -11.54 -12.10 0.36
CA GLU A 58 -10.08 -12.27 0.19
C GLU A 58 -9.68 -12.01 -1.25
N LEU A 59 -10.34 -12.69 -2.20
CA LEU A 59 -10.09 -12.53 -3.62
C LEU A 59 -10.43 -11.10 -4.07
N LYS A 60 -11.51 -10.51 -3.56
CA LYS A 60 -11.86 -9.11 -3.85
C LYS A 60 -10.80 -8.15 -3.35
N THR A 61 -10.25 -8.40 -2.15
CA THR A 61 -9.19 -7.59 -1.54
C THR A 61 -7.91 -7.67 -2.34
N LEU A 62 -7.50 -8.89 -2.72
CA LEU A 62 -6.32 -9.13 -3.55
C LEU A 62 -6.44 -8.42 -4.90
N LEU A 63 -7.55 -8.64 -5.62
CA LEU A 63 -7.76 -8.00 -6.92
C LEU A 63 -7.81 -6.47 -6.82
N ALA A 64 -8.48 -5.92 -5.80
CA ALA A 64 -8.52 -4.48 -5.59
C ALA A 64 -7.12 -3.91 -5.32
N GLY A 65 -6.32 -4.56 -4.48
CA GLY A 65 -4.97 -4.10 -4.19
C GLY A 65 -4.00 -4.29 -5.35
N ILE A 66 -4.11 -5.37 -6.14
CA ILE A 66 -3.32 -5.58 -7.36
C ILE A 66 -3.60 -4.47 -8.37
N VAL A 67 -4.87 -4.14 -8.60
CA VAL A 67 -5.25 -3.03 -9.48
C VAL A 67 -4.69 -1.72 -8.94
N ALA A 68 -4.89 -1.45 -7.66
CA ALA A 68 -4.45 -0.21 -7.02
C ALA A 68 -2.93 -0.03 -7.03
N GLN A 69 -2.16 -1.10 -6.92
CA GLN A 69 -0.69 -1.10 -6.89
C GLN A 69 -0.07 -1.61 -8.19
N SER A 70 -0.84 -1.68 -9.28
CA SER A 70 -0.35 -2.22 -10.55
C SER A 70 0.88 -1.48 -11.10
N PRO A 71 1.00 -0.13 -11.02
CA PRO A 71 2.24 0.53 -11.40
C PRO A 71 3.39 0.18 -10.46
N GLY A 72 3.15 0.06 -9.15
CA GLY A 72 4.16 -0.36 -8.18
C GLY A 72 4.71 -1.76 -8.47
N PHE A 73 3.86 -2.73 -8.78
CA PHE A 73 4.30 -4.07 -9.20
C PHE A 73 5.07 -4.04 -10.52
N PHE A 74 4.60 -3.29 -11.51
CA PHE A 74 5.29 -3.13 -12.78
C PHE A 74 6.68 -2.52 -12.59
N LEU A 75 6.78 -1.44 -11.81
CA LEU A 75 8.02 -0.76 -11.49
C LEU A 75 8.95 -1.65 -10.66
N THR A 76 8.45 -2.46 -9.73
CA THR A 76 9.25 -3.47 -9.03
C THR A 76 9.90 -4.45 -10.01
N VAL A 77 9.14 -5.02 -10.95
CA VAL A 77 9.69 -5.97 -11.93
C VAL A 77 10.71 -5.29 -12.84
N ALA A 78 10.41 -4.09 -13.33
CA ALA A 78 11.31 -3.31 -14.17
C ALA A 78 12.63 -3.04 -13.43
N ASN A 79 12.56 -2.51 -12.22
CA ASN A 79 13.73 -2.12 -11.42
C ASN A 79 14.54 -3.32 -10.91
N ILE A 80 13.91 -4.45 -10.53
CA ILE A 80 14.64 -5.68 -10.13
C ILE A 80 15.49 -6.21 -11.28
N LYS A 81 14.96 -6.23 -12.50
CA LYS A 81 15.69 -6.71 -13.68
C LYS A 81 16.95 -5.88 -13.93
N TYR A 82 16.86 -4.56 -13.79
CA TYR A 82 18.02 -3.67 -13.93
C TYR A 82 18.99 -3.80 -12.75
N TYR A 83 18.47 -3.86 -11.52
CA TYR A 83 19.28 -4.03 -10.32
C TYR A 83 20.14 -5.29 -10.39
N TRP A 84 19.58 -6.42 -10.85
CA TRP A 84 20.30 -7.68 -10.94
C TRP A 84 21.17 -7.82 -12.20
N GLY A 85 20.81 -7.13 -13.30
CA GLY A 85 21.45 -7.30 -14.61
C GLY A 85 22.60 -6.34 -14.90
N THR A 86 22.49 -5.08 -14.47
CA THR A 86 23.43 -4.01 -14.86
C THR A 86 24.04 -3.27 -13.67
N GLY A 87 23.55 -3.53 -12.45
CA GLY A 87 23.87 -2.74 -11.26
C GLY A 87 23.23 -1.35 -11.31
N ILE A 88 23.28 -0.64 -12.43
CA ILE A 88 22.73 0.70 -12.59
C ILE A 88 21.28 0.62 -13.08
N VAL A 89 20.36 1.12 -12.27
CA VAL A 89 18.98 1.38 -12.66
C VAL A 89 18.93 2.74 -13.34
N SER A 90 18.33 2.85 -14.53
CA SER A 90 18.22 4.15 -15.21
C SER A 90 17.40 5.14 -14.38
N GLY A 91 17.86 6.39 -14.29
CA GLY A 91 17.29 7.42 -13.42
C GLY A 91 15.76 7.59 -13.54
N ASP A 92 15.20 7.43 -14.74
CA ASP A 92 13.76 7.60 -14.98
C ASP A 92 12.89 6.53 -14.29
N TYR A 93 13.33 5.26 -14.30
CA TYR A 93 12.59 4.18 -13.63
C TYR A 93 12.72 4.23 -12.11
N THR A 94 13.89 4.64 -11.60
CA THR A 94 14.10 4.89 -10.17
C THR A 94 13.19 6.02 -9.69
N PHE A 95 13.17 7.13 -10.42
CA PHE A 95 12.30 8.26 -10.11
C PHE A 95 10.83 7.86 -10.11
N ALA A 96 10.36 7.16 -11.15
CA ALA A 96 8.98 6.69 -11.21
C ALA A 96 8.63 5.75 -10.05
N PHE A 97 9.58 4.92 -9.62
CA PHE A 97 9.39 3.98 -8.52
C PHE A 97 9.29 4.67 -7.16
N GLU A 98 10.16 5.64 -6.91
CA GLU A 98 10.08 6.49 -5.72
C GLU A 98 8.80 7.33 -5.71
N LEU A 99 8.44 7.91 -6.86
CA LEU A 99 7.22 8.71 -7.02
C LEU A 99 5.97 7.89 -6.69
N TRP A 100 5.87 6.67 -7.21
CA TRP A 100 4.75 5.78 -6.90
C TRP A 100 4.68 5.46 -5.40
N HIS A 101 5.84 5.28 -4.76
CA HIS A 101 5.92 4.96 -3.34
C HIS A 101 5.95 6.16 -2.40
N THR A 102 5.77 7.39 -2.91
CA THR A 102 5.77 8.64 -2.13
C THR A 102 4.97 8.56 -0.83
N PRO A 103 3.73 8.01 -0.78
CA PRO A 103 2.96 7.97 0.45
C PRO A 103 3.60 7.15 1.57
N ALA A 104 4.55 6.28 1.25
CA ALA A 104 5.26 5.44 2.21
C ALA A 104 6.70 5.93 2.51
N LEU A 105 7.23 6.88 1.74
CA LEU A 105 8.60 7.38 1.92
C LEU A 105 8.85 8.02 3.30
N PRO A 106 7.91 8.75 3.93
CA PRO A 106 8.13 9.31 5.27
C PRO A 106 8.45 8.25 6.34
N TRP A 107 8.00 7.00 6.15
CA TRP A 107 8.38 5.90 7.04
C TRP A 107 9.81 5.45 6.80
N LEU A 108 10.26 5.40 5.54
CA LEU A 108 11.62 5.03 5.21
C LEU A 108 12.63 6.07 5.70
N SER A 109 12.26 7.37 5.72
CA SER A 109 13.13 8.41 6.25
C SER A 109 13.38 8.31 7.76
N LEU A 110 12.58 7.55 8.50
CA LEU A 110 12.84 7.29 9.93
C LEU A 110 14.00 6.31 10.15
N PHE A 111 14.43 5.60 9.11
CA PHE A 111 15.51 4.62 9.18
C PHE A 111 16.76 5.14 8.49
N SER A 112 17.92 4.86 9.11
CA SER A 112 19.22 5.10 8.47
C SER A 112 19.62 3.87 7.66
N PHE A 113 19.45 3.96 6.35
CA PHE A 113 19.83 2.89 5.43
C PHE A 113 21.32 3.00 5.05
N PRO A 114 22.11 1.92 5.19
CA PRO A 114 23.49 1.93 4.74
C PRO A 114 23.58 2.11 3.21
N VAL A 115 24.65 2.75 2.76
CA VAL A 115 24.98 2.84 1.34
C VAL A 115 26.06 1.81 1.06
N TYR A 116 25.78 0.86 0.17
CA TYR A 116 26.73 -0.16 -0.26
C TYR A 116 27.13 0.11 -1.70
N ASP A 117 28.41 0.40 -1.93
CA ASP A 117 28.96 0.55 -3.29
C ASP A 117 28.23 1.60 -4.16
N GLY A 118 27.84 2.72 -3.54
CA GLY A 118 27.03 3.77 -4.17
C GLY A 118 25.52 3.50 -4.24
N PHE A 119 25.07 2.29 -3.88
CA PHE A 119 23.66 1.91 -3.82
C PHE A 119 23.04 2.23 -2.47
N LYS A 120 21.97 3.02 -2.50
CA LYS A 120 21.18 3.30 -1.31
C LYS A 120 20.29 2.10 -1.00
N SER A 121 20.56 1.39 0.09
CA SER A 121 19.84 0.14 0.43
C SER A 121 18.35 0.34 0.71
N TYR A 122 17.87 1.57 0.93
CA TYR A 122 16.43 1.86 1.01
C TYR A 122 15.68 1.45 -0.26
N PHE A 123 16.38 1.39 -1.41
CA PHE A 123 15.77 0.96 -2.67
C PHE A 123 15.24 -0.48 -2.59
N LEU A 124 15.88 -1.33 -1.78
CA LEU A 124 15.39 -2.68 -1.50
C LEU A 124 14.06 -2.66 -0.75
N ALA A 125 13.86 -1.67 0.13
CA ALA A 125 12.61 -1.51 0.87
C ALA A 125 11.44 -1.14 -0.06
N LEU A 126 11.69 -0.39 -1.14
CA LEU A 126 10.67 -0.02 -2.11
C LEU A 126 10.03 -1.25 -2.79
N PHE A 127 10.81 -2.30 -3.07
CA PHE A 127 10.29 -3.56 -3.65
C PHE A 127 9.23 -4.24 -2.78
N LEU A 128 9.25 -3.98 -1.48
CA LEU A 128 8.33 -4.59 -0.51
C LEU A 128 7.06 -3.75 -0.29
N LEU A 129 7.02 -2.48 -0.72
CA LEU A 129 5.91 -1.58 -0.38
C LEU A 129 4.60 -2.00 -1.05
N SER A 130 4.61 -2.45 -2.31
CA SER A 130 3.40 -2.96 -2.99
C SER A 130 2.86 -4.25 -2.35
N PRO A 131 3.71 -5.27 -2.04
CA PRO A 131 3.30 -6.41 -1.21
C PRO A 131 2.78 -6.02 0.18
N LEU A 132 3.43 -5.09 0.87
CA LEU A 132 3.02 -4.63 2.20
C LEU A 132 1.66 -3.92 2.16
N TYR A 133 1.38 -3.16 1.10
CA TYR A 133 0.06 -2.57 0.86
C TYR A 133 -1.04 -3.64 0.76
N LEU A 134 -0.79 -4.73 0.01
CA LEU A 134 -1.72 -5.86 -0.07
C LEU A 134 -1.90 -6.54 1.29
N ALA A 135 -0.80 -6.77 2.01
CA ALA A 135 -0.83 -7.37 3.33
C ALA A 135 -1.67 -6.52 4.30
N LEU A 136 -1.51 -5.20 4.28
CA LEU A 136 -2.29 -4.27 5.12
C LEU A 136 -3.79 -4.38 4.85
N LEU A 137 -4.18 -4.40 3.57
CA LEU A 137 -5.58 -4.58 3.18
C LEU A 137 -6.16 -5.92 3.66
N LEU A 138 -5.41 -7.01 3.49
CA LEU A 138 -5.83 -8.35 3.94
C LEU A 138 -5.94 -8.43 5.46
N MET A 139 -4.94 -7.93 6.19
CA MET A 139 -4.95 -7.90 7.66
C MET A 139 -6.17 -7.14 8.19
N ALA A 140 -6.49 -6.00 7.60
CA ALA A 140 -7.67 -5.22 7.93
C ALA A 140 -8.97 -6.00 7.67
N GLY A 141 -9.06 -6.69 6.52
CA GLY A 141 -10.19 -7.54 6.18
C GLY A 141 -10.37 -8.73 7.13
N TYR A 142 -9.29 -9.44 7.47
CA TYR A 142 -9.31 -10.53 8.45
C TYR A 142 -9.76 -10.06 9.83
N ARG A 143 -9.27 -8.90 10.28
CA ARG A 143 -9.72 -8.33 11.56
C ARG A 143 -11.22 -8.05 11.54
N ALA A 144 -11.75 -7.46 10.46
CA ALA A 144 -13.17 -7.19 10.33
C ALA A 144 -14.02 -8.47 10.42
N ARG A 145 -13.57 -9.55 9.76
CA ARG A 145 -14.24 -10.85 9.82
C ARG A 145 -14.22 -11.47 11.19
N ARG A 146 -13.06 -11.51 11.83
CA ARG A 146 -12.93 -12.03 13.19
C ARG A 146 -13.85 -11.30 14.17
N TRP A 147 -13.91 -9.98 14.09
CA TRP A 147 -14.82 -9.17 14.93
C TRP A 147 -16.30 -9.49 14.69
N THR A 148 -16.67 -9.83 13.46
CA THR A 148 -18.07 -10.19 13.13
C THR A 148 -18.42 -11.58 13.70
N GLU A 149 -17.50 -12.54 13.61
CA GLU A 149 -17.68 -13.91 14.12
C GLU A 149 -17.68 -13.97 15.65
N THR A 150 -16.90 -13.11 16.33
CA THR A 150 -16.81 -13.10 17.79
C THR A 150 -17.79 -12.14 18.47
N SER A 151 -18.55 -11.34 17.72
CA SER A 151 -19.50 -10.40 18.33
C SER A 151 -20.74 -11.15 18.84
N PRO A 152 -21.04 -11.12 20.15
CA PRO A 152 -22.12 -11.90 20.76
C PRO A 152 -23.50 -11.26 20.52
N ARG A 153 -23.90 -11.07 19.25
CA ARG A 153 -25.17 -10.41 18.90
C ARG A 153 -26.31 -11.35 18.52
N GLU A 154 -26.13 -12.66 18.58
CA GLU A 154 -27.23 -13.62 18.35
C GLU A 154 -27.55 -14.54 19.54
N GLY A 155 -26.77 -14.49 20.63
CA GLY A 155 -27.05 -15.28 21.84
C GLY A 155 -28.10 -14.68 22.80
N LEU A 156 -28.53 -13.44 22.58
CA LEU A 156 -29.45 -12.71 23.47
C LEU A 156 -30.87 -12.51 22.89
N LYS A 157 -31.16 -13.11 21.73
CA LYS A 157 -32.53 -13.14 21.17
C LYS A 157 -33.28 -14.45 21.45
N GLN A 158 -32.71 -15.34 22.24
CA GLN A 158 -33.30 -16.65 22.57
C GLN A 158 -33.31 -16.97 24.08
N ALA A 159 -33.13 -15.95 24.95
CA ALA A 159 -33.31 -16.09 26.40
C ALA A 159 -34.52 -15.27 26.86
#